data_AF-A0A3N5KMK9-F1
#
_entry.id   AF-A0A3N5KMK9-F1
#
_cell.length_a   1.000
_cell.length_b   1.000
_cell.length_c   1.000
_cell.angle_alpha   90.00
_cell.angle_beta   90.00
_cell.angle_gamma   90.00
#
_symmetry.space_group_name_H-M   'P 1'
#
loop_
_entity.id
_entity.type
_entity.pdbx_description
1 polymer ?
#
loop_
_entity_poly.entity_id
_entity_poly.type
_entity_poly.pdbx_seq_one_letter_code
_entity_poly.pdbx_strand_id
1 'polypeptide(L)' 'MAMTEYEWIHEIDAVDWDELSDLYRVAPLGIKPPQALRTVFGNSMFRCFAYA' A
#
# COMPACT_ATOMS: atom_id res chain seq x y z
N MET A 1 16.90 0.81 -19.60
CA MET A 1 16.20 0.84 -18.31
C MET A 1 14.73 0.94 -18.63
N ALA A 2 13.93 -0.07 -18.32
CA ALA A 2 12.49 0.01 -18.58
C ALA A 2 11.91 1.07 -17.63
N MET A 3 11.25 2.09 -18.19
CA MET A 3 10.35 2.94 -17.41
C MET A 3 9.14 2.06 -17.10
N THR A 4 9.09 1.50 -15.89
CA THR A 4 7.84 0.93 -15.38
C THR A 4 6.89 2.10 -15.15
N GLU A 5 5.87 2.20 -16.00
CA GLU A 5 4.77 3.13 -15.78
C GLU A 5 3.98 2.62 -14.58
N TYR A 6 3.87 3.45 -13.55
CA TYR A 6 3.07 3.11 -12.38
C TYR A 6 1.60 3.39 -12.66
N GLU A 7 0.74 2.44 -12.29
CA GLU A 7 -0.71 2.61 -12.29
C GLU A 7 -1.19 3.09 -10.92
N TRP A 8 -2.07 4.09 -10.91
CA TRP A 8 -2.70 4.60 -9.70
C TRP A 8 -4.05 3.94 -9.49
N ILE A 9 -4.22 3.26 -8.36
CA ILE A 9 -5.50 2.63 -7.99
C ILE A 9 -6.05 3.22 -6.69
N HIS A 10 -7.37 3.34 -6.63
CA HIS A 10 -8.10 3.85 -5.46
C HIS A 10 -8.91 2.77 -4.72
N GLU A 11 -8.98 1.58 -5.31
CA GLU A 11 -9.63 0.41 -4.75
C GLU A 11 -8.82 -0.18 -3.59
N ILE A 12 -9.52 -0.76 -2.63
CA ILE A 12 -8.91 -1.35 -1.43
C ILE A 12 -9.07 -2.86 -1.36
N ASP A 13 -10.05 -3.40 -2.07
CA ASP A 13 -10.43 -4.80 -1.95
C ASP A 13 -9.36 -5.73 -2.55
N ALA A 14 -8.58 -5.21 -3.50
CA ALA A 14 -7.47 -5.92 -4.14
C ALA A 14 -6.10 -5.68 -3.49
N VAL A 15 -6.02 -4.87 -2.42
CA VAL A 15 -4.74 -4.55 -1.77
C VAL A 15 -4.26 -5.72 -0.91
N ASP A 16 -3.04 -6.20 -1.20
CA ASP A 16 -2.31 -7.11 -0.31
C ASP A 16 -1.69 -6.32 0.85
N TRP A 17 -2.23 -6.52 2.04
CA TRP A 17 -1.78 -5.81 3.25
C TRP A 17 -0.47 -6.34 3.80
N ASP A 18 -0.15 -7.59 3.56
CA ASP A 18 1.11 -8.21 3.98
C ASP A 18 2.25 -7.66 3.11
N GLU A 19 2.04 -7.56 1.80
CA GLU A 19 2.98 -6.92 0.87
C GLU A 19 3.20 -5.45 1.22
N LEU A 20 2.13 -4.69 1.49
CA LEU A 20 2.25 -3.29 1.88
C LEU A 20 3.00 -3.14 3.21
N SER A 21 2.74 -4.00 4.20
CA SER A 21 3.46 -4.03 5.47
C SER A 21 4.96 -4.28 5.25
N ASP A 22 5.31 -5.21 4.37
CA ASP A 22 6.69 -5.50 4.01
C ASP A 22 7.36 -4.32 3.28
N LEU A 23 6.63 -3.59 2.43
CA LEU A 23 7.15 -2.38 1.80
C LEU A 23 7.52 -1.31 2.84
N TYR A 24 6.66 -1.09 3.86
CA TYR A 24 6.97 -0.19 4.97
C TYR A 24 8.23 -0.60 5.74
N ARG A 25 8.44 -1.91 5.92
CA ARG A 25 9.63 -2.48 6.57
C ARG A 25 10.89 -2.30 5.71
N VAL A 26 10.80 -2.52 4.41
CA VAL A 26 11.91 -2.36 3.45
C VAL A 26 12.30 -0.90 3.26
N ALA A 27 11.35 0.03 3.37
CA ALA A 27 11.54 1.48 3.23
C ALA A 27 11.97 2.21 4.54
N PRO A 28 12.60 1.50 5.48
CA PRO A 28 12.66 1.80 6.92
C PRO A 28 11.62 2.76 7.52
N LEU A 29 10.34 2.63 7.17
CA LEU A 29 9.26 3.52 7.69
C LEU A 29 8.65 3.02 9.01
N GLY A 30 9.31 2.05 9.65
CA GLY A 30 8.85 1.36 10.84
C GLY A 30 8.01 0.12 10.53
N ILE A 31 7.61 -0.59 11.59
CA ILE A 31 6.79 -1.79 11.48
C ILE A 31 5.32 -1.38 11.49
N LYS A 32 4.61 -1.67 10.41
CA LYS A 32 3.19 -1.36 10.25
C LYS A 32 2.40 -2.65 10.04
N PRO A 33 1.70 -3.17 11.07
CA PRO A 33 0.96 -4.42 10.94
C PRO A 33 -0.08 -4.35 9.81
N PRO A 34 -0.26 -5.44 9.02
CA PRO A 34 -1.23 -5.51 7.92
C PRO A 34 -2.64 -5.09 8.33
N GLN A 35 -3.13 -5.59 9.48
CA GLN A 35 -4.46 -5.24 9.98
C GLN A 35 -4.58 -3.75 10.32
N ALA A 36 -3.52 -3.14 10.87
CA ALA A 36 -3.53 -1.72 11.17
C ALA A 36 -3.61 -0.90 9.87
N LEU A 37 -2.83 -1.27 8.85
CA LEU A 37 -2.87 -0.65 7.53
C LEU A 37 -4.27 -0.78 6.90
N ARG A 38 -4.88 -1.96 6.94
CA ARG A 38 -6.26 -2.17 6.48
C ARG A 38 -7.25 -1.23 7.18
N THR A 39 -7.10 -1.04 8.50
CA THR A 39 -7.95 -0.11 9.26
C THR A 39 -7.74 1.35 8.85
N VAL A 40 -6.49 1.84 8.77
CA VAL A 40 -6.26 3.25 8.40
C VAL A 40 -6.69 3.56 6.97
N PHE A 41 -6.36 2.71 6.00
CA PHE A 41 -6.77 2.91 4.61
C PHE A 41 -8.26 2.62 4.37
N GLY A 42 -8.86 1.74 5.16
CA GLY A 42 -10.30 1.46 5.12
C GLY A 42 -11.15 2.61 5.67
N ASN A 43 -10.66 3.32 6.67
CA ASN A 43 -11.33 4.48 7.28
C ASN A 43 -10.98 5.82 6.60
N SER A 44 -10.10 5.81 5.58
CA SER A 44 -9.76 7.02 4.84
C SER A 44 -10.72 7.23 3.66
N MET A 45 -11.30 8.44 3.58
CA MET A 45 -12.10 8.85 2.41
C MET A 45 -11.23 9.04 1.16
N PHE A 46 -9.95 9.36 1.34
CA PHE A 46 -9.00 9.57 0.26
C PHE A 46 -7.83 8.59 0.41
N ARG A 47 -7.67 7.71 -0.57
CA ARG A 47 -6.58 6.75 -0.65
C ARG A 47 -6.17 6.56 -2.11
N CYS A 48 -4.90 6.24 -2.30
CA CYS A 48 -4.32 5.97 -3.61
C CYS A 48 -3.12 5.05 -3.40
N PHE A 49 -2.99 4.04 -4.26
CA PHE A 49 -1.88 3.09 -4.26
C PHE A 49 -1.24 3.10 -5.64
N ALA A 50 0.09 2.97 -5.70
CA ALA A 50 0.84 2.91 -6.95
C ALA A 50 1.36 1.48 -7.15
N TYR A 51 1.02 0.87 -8.28
CA TYR A 51 1.48 -0.45 -8.69
C TYR A 51 2.39 -0.33 -9.91
N ALA A 52 3.40 -1.19 -10.01
CA ALA A 52 4.43 -1.18 -11.05
C ALA A 52 4.29 -2.36 -12.02
#